data_AF-A0A496L4E9-F1
#
_entry.id   AF-A0A496L4E9-F1
#
_cell.length_a   1.000
_cell.length_b   1.000
_cell.length_c   1.000
_cell.angle_alpha   90.00
_cell.angle_beta   90.00
_cell.angle_gamma   90.00
#
_symmetry.space_group_name_H-M   'P 1'
#
loop_
_entity.id
_entity.type
_entity.pdbx_description
1 polymer ?
#
loop_
_entity_poly.entity_id
_entity_poly.type
_entity_poly.pdbx_seq_one_letter_code
_entity_poly.pdbx_strand_id
1 'polypeptide(L)'
;MNRSIFIRLFSAIWLFSIAQEGFSQDLLWKVGVYNLFDNSEFDRSDIRVSRTMTSTQLQPLIGLGIEEKHRIMAGVDLVKEWGSKRLLDNVVPIAYYQYFAPRLEFLVGAFPKRRLLERYPRNMLSDSVLWQRPAINGFFLEYNAEQSYANLWLDWTGG
;
A
#
# COMPACT_ATOMS: atom_id res chain seq x y z
N MET A 1 -15.03 1.59 -51.21
CA MET A 1 -15.45 1.43 -49.79
C MET A 1 -16.91 1.87 -49.68
N ASN A 2 -17.78 1.07 -49.07
CA ASN A 2 -19.23 1.31 -49.08
C ASN A 2 -19.59 2.52 -48.19
N ARG A 3 -20.35 3.49 -48.69
CA ARG A 3 -20.65 4.75 -47.98
C ARG A 3 -21.30 4.52 -46.60
N SER A 4 -22.09 3.46 -46.47
CA SER A 4 -22.69 3.05 -45.19
C SER A 4 -21.67 2.53 -44.18
N ILE A 5 -20.60 1.85 -44.62
CA ILE A 5 -19.53 1.34 -43.77
C ILE A 5 -18.67 2.49 -43.25
N PHE A 6 -18.37 3.47 -44.13
CA PHE A 6 -17.63 4.65 -43.74
C PHE A 6 -18.36 5.48 -42.68
N ILE A 7 -19.67 5.71 -42.86
CA ILE A 7 -20.49 6.44 -41.88
C ILE A 7 -20.51 5.70 -40.54
N ARG A 8 -20.69 4.38 -40.53
CA ARG A 8 -20.70 3.59 -39.28
C ARG A 8 -19.36 3.63 -38.53
N LEU A 9 -18.24 3.53 -39.25
CA LEU A 9 -16.91 3.65 -38.66
C LEU A 9 -16.66 5.05 -38.10
N PHE A 10 -17.07 6.09 -38.83
CA PHE A 10 -16.93 7.47 -38.41
C PHE A 10 -17.79 7.77 -37.16
N SER A 11 -19.04 7.30 -37.14
CA SER A 11 -19.93 7.43 -35.97
C SER A 11 -19.40 6.69 -34.75
N ALA A 12 -18.81 5.50 -34.91
CA ALA A 12 -18.24 4.74 -33.81
C ALA A 12 -17.01 5.45 -33.20
N ILE A 13 -16.14 6.02 -34.04
CA ILE A 13 -14.99 6.80 -33.59
C ILE A 13 -15.46 8.06 -32.86
N TRP A 14 -16.46 8.76 -33.39
CA TRP A 14 -16.99 9.99 -32.81
C TRP A 14 -17.70 9.75 -31.47
N LEU A 15 -18.46 8.66 -31.34
CA LEU A 15 -19.04 8.22 -30.06
C LEU A 15 -17.97 7.85 -29.02
N PHE A 16 -16.85 7.26 -29.45
CA PHE A 16 -15.73 6.95 -28.57
C PHE A 16 -15.00 8.21 -28.09
N SER A 17 -14.95 9.26 -28.90
CA SER A 17 -14.38 10.56 -28.53
C SER A 17 -15.25 11.35 -27.54
N ILE A 18 -16.59 11.26 -27.63
CA ILE A 18 -17.51 11.92 -26.69
C ILE A 18 -17.48 11.27 -25.30
N ALA A 19 -17.20 9.96 -25.24
CA ALA A 19 -17.03 9.26 -23.97
C ALA A 19 -15.74 9.66 -23.20
N GLN A 20 -14.89 10.52 -23.77
CA GLN A 20 -13.65 10.99 -23.13
C GLN A 20 -13.87 12.19 -22.20
N GLU A 21 -15.06 12.81 -22.19
CA GLU A 21 -15.39 13.86 -21.24
C GLU A 21 -15.83 13.24 -19.91
N GLY A 22 -14.94 13.16 -18.91
CA GLY A 22 -15.41 12.99 -17.54
C GLY A 22 -14.48 12.50 -16.43
N PHE A 23 -13.20 12.18 -16.64
CA PHE A 23 -12.34 11.71 -15.52
C PHE A 23 -10.95 12.33 -15.56
N SER A 24 -10.60 13.13 -14.54
CA SER A 24 -9.21 13.57 -14.31
C SER A 24 -8.40 12.36 -13.84
N GLN A 25 -7.51 11.86 -14.69
CA GLN A 25 -6.60 10.76 -14.36
C GLN A 25 -5.21 11.32 -14.07
N ASP A 26 -4.74 11.12 -12.84
CA ASP A 26 -3.42 11.58 -12.42
C ASP A 26 -2.45 10.41 -12.31
N LEU A 27 -1.24 10.58 -12.85
CA LEU A 27 -0.16 9.63 -12.59
C LEU A 27 0.39 9.87 -11.18
N LEU A 28 0.35 8.82 -10.36
CA LEU A 28 0.82 8.84 -8.98
C LEU A 28 2.10 8.02 -8.83
N TRP A 29 2.96 8.43 -7.92
CA TRP A 29 4.13 7.66 -7.51
C TRP A 29 4.45 7.93 -6.04
N LYS A 30 5.08 6.95 -5.39
CA LYS A 30 5.54 7.06 -4.00
C LYS A 30 6.78 6.20 -3.83
N VAL A 31 7.77 6.70 -3.09
CA VAL A 31 8.95 5.93 -2.71
C VAL A 31 9.11 6.03 -1.20
N GLY A 32 9.08 4.88 -0.52
CA GLY A 32 9.39 4.76 0.90
C GLY A 32 10.81 4.22 1.09
N VAL A 33 11.56 4.81 2.02
CA VAL A 33 12.86 4.29 2.48
C VAL A 33 12.82 4.24 4.00
N TYR A 34 13.06 3.06 4.56
CA TYR A 34 13.01 2.85 6.00
C TYR A 34 14.25 2.10 6.45
N ASN A 35 14.77 2.44 7.63
CA ASN A 35 15.84 1.69 8.28
C ASN A 35 15.39 1.20 9.66
N LEU A 36 15.73 -0.04 9.99
CA LEU A 36 15.59 -0.61 11.33
C LEU A 36 16.96 -0.70 11.96
N PHE A 37 17.05 -0.25 13.20
CA PHE A 37 18.13 -0.60 14.09
C PHE A 37 17.52 -0.83 15.47
N ASP A 38 17.15 -2.07 15.74
CA ASP A 38 16.61 -2.48 17.03
C ASP A 38 17.63 -3.39 17.71
N ASN A 39 18.13 -2.94 18.86
CA ASN A 39 18.93 -3.76 19.75
C ASN A 39 18.07 -4.16 20.94
N SER A 40 17.31 -5.23 20.77
CA SER A 40 16.52 -5.80 21.86
C SER A 40 17.45 -6.59 22.80
N GLU A 41 18.08 -5.90 23.76
CA GLU A 41 18.74 -6.51 24.91
C GLU A 41 17.71 -6.76 26.02
N PHE A 42 17.38 -8.02 26.28
CA PHE A 42 16.69 -8.39 27.51
C PHE A 42 17.73 -8.88 28.51
N ASP A 43 17.77 -8.24 29.67
CA ASP A 43 18.60 -8.67 30.80
C ASP A 43 18.19 -10.09 31.20
N ARG A 44 19.14 -11.04 31.06
CA ARG A 44 19.10 -12.44 31.53
C ARG A 44 17.71 -13.07 31.74
N SER A 45 16.96 -13.30 30.67
CA SER A 45 15.84 -14.25 30.70
C SER A 45 16.16 -15.48 29.86
N ASP A 46 16.02 -16.68 30.43
CA ASP A 46 16.23 -17.98 29.77
C ASP A 46 15.24 -18.26 28.61
N ILE A 47 14.38 -17.28 28.28
CA ILE A 47 13.23 -17.44 27.39
C ILE A 47 13.43 -16.70 26.04
N ARG A 48 14.27 -15.66 25.97
CA ARG A 48 14.53 -14.90 24.72
C ARG A 48 15.99 -14.49 24.60
N VAL A 49 16.64 -14.95 23.54
CA VAL A 49 18.03 -14.59 23.18
C VAL A 49 18.07 -13.17 22.63
N SER A 50 19.07 -12.39 23.05
CA SER A 50 19.36 -11.05 22.51
C SER A 50 19.54 -11.12 20.99
N ARG A 51 18.90 -10.20 20.26
CA ARG A 51 18.98 -10.11 18.81
C ARG A 51 19.02 -8.66 18.38
N THR A 52 20.08 -8.31 17.65
CA THR A 52 20.17 -7.04 16.93
C THR A 52 19.51 -7.21 15.56
N MET A 53 18.39 -6.53 15.33
CA MET A 53 17.69 -6.52 14.04
C MET A 53 18.05 -5.26 13.28
N THR A 54 18.70 -5.43 12.12
CA THR A 54 19.14 -4.31 11.28
C THR A 54 18.75 -4.54 9.83
N SER A 55 18.03 -3.59 9.25
CA SER A 55 17.54 -3.74 7.88
C SER A 55 17.25 -2.41 7.20
N THR A 56 17.44 -2.38 5.89
CA THR A 56 16.95 -1.30 5.02
C THR A 56 15.80 -1.83 4.17
N GLN A 57 14.73 -1.04 4.07
CA GLN A 57 13.58 -1.31 3.23
C GLN A 57 13.40 -0.19 2.20
N LEU A 58 13.18 -0.58 0.95
CA LEU A 58 12.88 0.29 -0.17
C LEU A 58 11.52 -0.11 -0.76
N GLN A 59 10.59 0.84 -0.85
CA GLN A 59 9.22 0.60 -1.30
C GLN A 59 8.84 1.58 -2.42
N PRO A 60 9.17 1.28 -3.69
CA PRO A 60 8.68 2.04 -4.84
C PRO A 60 7.26 1.61 -5.20
N LEU A 61 6.39 2.59 -5.42
CA LEU A 61 4.99 2.44 -5.83
C LEU A 61 4.68 3.41 -6.97
N ILE A 62 3.87 2.97 -7.91
CA ILE A 62 3.27 3.78 -8.97
C ILE A 62 1.76 3.56 -8.96
N GLY A 63 1.00 4.48 -9.54
CA GLY A 63 -0.44 4.32 -9.60
C GLY A 63 -1.16 5.35 -10.45
N LEU A 64 -2.48 5.19 -10.49
CA LEU A 64 -3.40 6.07 -11.19
C LEU A 64 -4.41 6.63 -10.17
N GLY A 65 -4.55 7.95 -10.13
CA GLY A 65 -5.59 8.66 -9.41
C GLY A 65 -6.75 8.97 -10.34
N ILE A 66 -7.99 8.89 -9.84
CA ILE A 66 -9.20 9.23 -10.59
C ILE A 66 -10.07 10.13 -9.71
N GLU A 67 -10.40 11.33 -10.20
CA GLU A 67 -11.26 12.31 -9.52
C GLU A 67 -10.85 12.64 -8.08
N GLU A 68 -9.55 12.61 -7.78
CA GLU A 68 -8.95 12.84 -6.45
C GLU A 68 -9.37 11.85 -5.33
N LYS A 69 -10.42 11.04 -5.54
CA LYS A 69 -11.02 10.12 -4.56
C LYS A 69 -10.52 8.69 -4.71
N HIS A 70 -10.26 8.26 -5.93
CA HIS A 70 -9.94 6.88 -6.24
C HIS A 70 -8.46 6.75 -6.61
N ARG A 71 -7.80 5.70 -6.13
CA ARG A 71 -6.42 5.40 -6.49
C ARG A 71 -6.25 3.91 -6.70
N ILE A 72 -5.53 3.54 -7.74
CA ILE A 72 -5.04 2.17 -7.95
C ILE A 72 -3.53 2.26 -7.90
N MET A 73 -2.92 1.53 -6.97
CA MET A 73 -1.48 1.59 -6.70
C MET A 73 -0.87 0.20 -6.81
N ALA A 74 0.32 0.12 -7.37
CA ALA A 74 1.10 -1.11 -7.48
C ALA A 74 2.59 -0.85 -7.30
N GLY A 75 3.32 -1.85 -6.84
CA GLY A 75 4.78 -1.80 -6.74
C GLY A 75 5.29 -2.94 -5.88
N VAL A 76 6.37 -2.69 -5.15
CA VAL A 76 7.06 -3.75 -4.42
C VAL A 76 7.67 -3.23 -3.14
N ASP A 77 7.75 -4.11 -2.15
CA ASP A 77 8.50 -3.94 -0.94
C ASP A 77 9.79 -4.75 -1.01
N LEU A 78 10.94 -4.10 -0.88
CA LEU A 78 12.25 -4.73 -0.95
C LEU A 78 12.95 -4.55 0.39
N VAL A 79 13.30 -5.65 1.06
CA VAL A 79 14.00 -5.61 2.36
C VAL A 79 15.37 -6.25 2.24
N LYS A 80 16.37 -5.59 2.79
CA LYS A 80 17.74 -6.05 2.95
C LYS A 80 18.13 -6.04 4.41
N GLU A 81 18.44 -7.19 4.98
CA GLU A 81 19.03 -7.30 6.31
C GLU A 81 20.53 -7.07 6.23
N TRP A 82 21.07 -6.23 7.12
CA TRP A 82 22.51 -5.97 7.14
C TRP A 82 23.24 -7.19 7.72
N GLY A 83 24.36 -7.56 7.08
CA GLY A 83 25.10 -8.78 7.41
C GLY A 83 24.63 -10.05 6.66
N SER A 84 23.46 -10.03 6.02
CA SER A 84 23.03 -11.12 5.13
C SER A 84 23.87 -11.18 3.85
N LYS A 85 24.14 -12.38 3.35
CA LYS A 85 24.81 -12.61 2.05
C LYS A 85 23.89 -12.45 0.83
N ARG A 86 22.57 -12.38 1.03
CA ARG A 86 21.58 -12.25 -0.06
C ARG A 86 21.55 -10.82 -0.60
N LEU A 87 21.17 -10.62 -1.87
CA LEU A 87 20.97 -9.26 -2.41
C LEU A 87 19.74 -8.58 -1.77
N LEU A 88 18.66 -9.35 -1.61
CA LEU A 88 17.43 -8.98 -0.90
C LEU A 88 17.03 -10.17 -0.03
N ASP A 89 16.58 -9.88 1.19
CA ASP A 89 16.14 -10.88 2.16
C ASP A 89 14.63 -11.11 2.09
N ASN A 90 13.86 -10.10 1.66
CA ASN A 90 12.42 -10.21 1.41
C ASN A 90 11.99 -9.35 0.21
N VAL A 91 11.01 -9.84 -0.54
CA VAL A 91 10.40 -9.15 -1.70
C VAL A 91 8.89 -9.38 -1.64
N VAL A 92 8.11 -8.32 -1.44
CA VAL A 92 6.65 -8.41 -1.29
C VAL A 92 5.96 -7.55 -2.35
N PRO A 93 5.22 -8.16 -3.30
CA PRO A 93 4.40 -7.40 -4.24
C PRO A 93 3.30 -6.60 -3.52
N ILE A 94 3.07 -5.38 -3.98
CA ILE A 94 2.03 -4.49 -3.47
C ILE A 94 1.09 -4.17 -4.63
N ALA A 95 -0.21 -4.33 -4.42
CA ALA A 95 -1.25 -3.95 -5.36
C ALA A 95 -2.55 -3.72 -4.59
N TYR A 96 -3.05 -2.49 -4.60
CA TYR A 96 -4.25 -2.15 -3.87
C TYR A 96 -5.06 -1.05 -4.56
N TYR A 97 -6.36 -1.10 -4.29
CA TYR A 97 -7.27 0.00 -4.54
C TYR A 97 -7.46 0.81 -3.25
N GLN A 98 -7.58 2.12 -3.40
CA GLN A 98 -7.89 3.04 -2.33
C GLN A 98 -9.01 3.99 -2.76
N TYR A 99 -9.97 4.18 -1.85
CA TYR A 99 -10.97 5.22 -1.90
C TYR A 99 -10.78 6.18 -0.71
N PHE A 100 -10.82 7.48 -0.96
CA PHE A 100 -10.73 8.51 0.05
C PHE A 100 -11.83 9.56 -0.12
N ALA A 101 -12.45 9.91 0.99
CA ALA A 101 -13.38 11.01 1.15
C ALA A 101 -13.06 11.74 2.47
N PRO A 102 -13.56 12.96 2.70
CA PRO A 102 -13.17 13.78 3.86
C PRO A 102 -13.29 13.10 5.24
N ARG A 103 -14.17 12.11 5.38
CA ARG A 103 -14.39 11.37 6.63
C ARG A 103 -14.19 9.86 6.49
N LEU A 104 -13.89 9.35 5.30
CA LEU A 104 -13.87 7.91 5.03
C LEU A 104 -12.64 7.54 4.19
N GLU A 105 -11.90 6.55 4.64
CA GLU A 105 -10.84 5.93 3.86
C GLU A 105 -11.11 4.42 3.77
N PHE A 106 -11.00 3.87 2.57
CA PHE A 106 -11.14 2.44 2.32
C PHE A 106 -9.99 1.95 1.45
N LEU A 107 -9.38 0.83 1.84
CA LEU A 107 -8.36 0.14 1.07
C LEU A 107 -8.72 -1.32 0.92
N VAL A 108 -8.41 -1.91 -0.23
CA VAL A 108 -8.49 -3.35 -0.45
C VAL A 108 -7.37 -3.83 -1.35
N GLY A 109 -6.82 -5.01 -1.03
CA GLY A 109 -5.71 -5.64 -1.73
C GLY A 109 -4.50 -5.86 -0.82
N ALA A 110 -3.32 -5.88 -1.42
CA ALA A 110 -2.03 -5.92 -0.74
C ALA A 110 -1.51 -4.49 -0.57
N PHE A 111 -1.65 -3.90 0.63
CA PHE A 111 -1.26 -2.51 0.91
C PHE A 111 -0.24 -2.38 2.06
N PRO A 112 0.60 -1.33 2.07
CA PRO A 112 1.62 -1.14 3.11
C PRO A 112 1.02 -1.03 4.52
N LYS A 113 1.45 -1.92 5.43
CA LYS A 113 1.00 -2.02 6.83
C LYS A 113 1.34 -0.77 7.63
N ARG A 114 2.48 -0.12 7.36
CA ARG A 114 2.93 1.10 8.05
C ARG A 114 1.91 2.23 8.00
N ARG A 115 1.05 2.29 6.97
CA ARG A 115 -0.01 3.29 6.90
C ARG A 115 -1.07 3.13 7.99
N LEU A 116 -1.35 1.91 8.44
CA LEU A 116 -2.25 1.71 9.57
C LEU A 116 -1.65 2.29 10.84
N LEU A 117 -0.34 2.09 11.05
CA LEU A 117 0.34 2.46 12.27
C LEU A 117 0.45 3.93 12.56
N GLU A 118 0.37 4.80 11.55
CA GLU A 118 0.40 6.25 11.75
C GLU A 118 -0.73 6.70 12.73
N ARG A 119 -1.80 5.91 12.84
CA ARG A 119 -2.95 6.15 13.72
C ARG A 119 -2.89 5.39 15.06
N TYR A 120 -2.15 4.28 15.14
CA TYR A 120 -2.12 3.42 16.32
C TYR A 120 -1.04 3.83 17.33
N PRO A 121 -1.28 3.66 18.64
CA PRO A 121 -0.23 3.76 19.65
C PRO A 121 0.94 2.84 19.32
N ARG A 122 2.17 3.37 19.39
CA ARG A 122 3.43 2.62 19.08
C ARG A 122 3.60 1.32 19.88
N ASN A 123 2.90 1.15 21.00
CA ASN A 123 2.98 -0.04 21.84
C ASN A 123 2.04 -1.19 21.40
N MET A 124 1.11 -0.97 20.47
CA MET A 124 0.15 -2.00 20.06
C MET A 124 0.74 -3.03 19.08
N LEU A 125 1.83 -2.70 18.40
CA LEU A 125 2.53 -3.61 17.47
C LEU A 125 4.03 -3.49 17.70
N SER A 126 4.72 -4.61 17.89
CA SER A 126 6.19 -4.61 17.97
C SER A 126 6.77 -4.20 16.62
N ASP A 127 7.78 -3.32 16.64
CA ASP A 127 8.46 -2.85 15.44
C ASP A 127 8.92 -4.03 14.56
N SER A 128 9.42 -5.10 15.17
CA SER A 128 9.86 -6.33 14.49
C SER A 128 8.79 -6.99 13.58
N VAL A 129 7.50 -6.91 13.92
CA VAL A 129 6.40 -7.52 13.15
C VAL A 129 6.16 -6.78 11.83
N LEU A 130 6.47 -5.48 11.79
CA LEU A 130 6.28 -4.63 10.61
C LEU A 130 7.28 -4.94 9.51
N TRP A 131 8.47 -5.37 9.89
CA TRP A 131 9.53 -5.71 8.95
C TRP A 131 9.37 -7.12 8.39
N GLN A 132 8.79 -8.03 9.17
CA GLN A 132 8.52 -9.40 8.72
C GLN A 132 7.34 -9.47 7.76
N ARG A 133 6.29 -8.67 8.00
CA ARG A 133 5.09 -8.61 7.14
C ARG A 133 4.74 -7.16 6.82
N PRO A 134 5.42 -6.53 5.85
CA PRO A 134 5.30 -5.10 5.57
C PRO A 134 3.99 -4.72 4.86
N ALA A 135 3.27 -5.69 4.31
CA ALA A 135 1.96 -5.50 3.69
C ALA A 135 0.85 -6.21 4.49
N ILE A 136 -0.37 -5.69 4.37
CA ILE A 136 -1.62 -6.34 4.76
C ILE A 136 -2.29 -6.82 3.48
N ASN A 137 -2.79 -8.05 3.48
CA ASN A 137 -3.56 -8.61 2.37
C ASN A 137 -5.02 -8.74 2.81
N GLY A 138 -5.86 -7.79 2.41
CA GLY A 138 -7.26 -7.81 2.79
C GLY A 138 -7.88 -6.44 2.62
N PHE A 139 -8.56 -5.93 3.64
CA PHE A 139 -9.18 -4.61 3.57
C PHE A 139 -8.94 -3.79 4.84
N PHE A 140 -9.07 -2.48 4.68
CA PHE A 140 -9.09 -1.50 5.76
C PHE A 140 -10.20 -0.50 5.49
N LEU A 141 -10.91 -0.12 6.54
CA LEU A 141 -11.94 0.90 6.54
C LEU A 141 -11.71 1.79 7.75
N GLU A 142 -11.61 3.10 7.54
CA GLU A 142 -11.52 4.08 8.62
C GLU A 142 -12.54 5.18 8.41
N TYR A 143 -13.25 5.51 9.49
CA TYR A 143 -14.13 6.65 9.59
C TYR A 143 -13.55 7.66 10.59
N ASN A 144 -13.36 8.90 10.14
CA ASN A 144 -12.86 10.00 10.94
C ASN A 144 -14.00 10.98 11.26
N ALA A 145 -14.26 11.20 12.54
CA ALA A 145 -15.05 12.31 13.08
C ALA A 145 -14.13 13.45 13.52
N GLU A 146 -14.71 14.57 13.98
CA GLU A 146 -13.93 15.79 14.30
C GLU A 146 -12.91 15.60 15.43
N GLN A 147 -13.19 14.71 16.39
CA GLN A 147 -12.34 14.46 17.57
C GLN A 147 -12.07 12.97 17.82
N SER A 148 -12.55 12.08 16.96
CA SER A 148 -12.44 10.64 17.14
C SER A 148 -12.37 9.93 15.79
N TYR A 149 -11.88 8.71 15.80
CA TYR A 149 -11.89 7.85 14.63
C TYR A 149 -12.24 6.42 15.03
N ALA A 150 -12.77 5.66 14.09
CA ALA A 150 -12.99 4.23 14.23
C ALA A 150 -12.45 3.56 12.97
N ASN A 151 -11.68 2.50 13.13
CA ASN A 151 -11.19 1.72 12.00
C ASN A 151 -11.38 0.22 12.20
N LEU A 152 -11.46 -0.48 11.08
CA LEU A 152 -11.61 -1.91 10.95
C LEU A 152 -10.64 -2.36 9.87
N TRP A 153 -9.85 -3.38 10.15
CA TRP A 153 -9.04 -4.05 9.13
C TRP A 153 -9.07 -5.55 9.31
N LEU A 154 -8.81 -6.23 8.20
CA LEU A 154 -8.73 -7.68 8.18
C LEU A 154 -7.56 -8.07 7.28
N ASP A 155 -6.68 -8.92 7.81
CA ASP A 155 -5.54 -9.50 7.08
C ASP A 155 -5.77 -11.01 6.90
N TRP A 156 -5.95 -11.43 5.65
CA TRP A 156 -6.20 -12.82 5.28
C TRP A 156 -5.00 -13.73 5.49
N THR A 157 -3.79 -13.18 5.69
CA THR A 157 -2.59 -13.99 5.88
C THR A 157 -2.43 -14.58 7.27
N GLY A 158 -3.45 -14.44 8.13
CA GLY A 158 -3.68 -15.30 9.30
C GLY A 158 -2.43 -15.65 10.10
N GLY A 159 -1.74 -14.65 10.68
CA GLY A 159 -0.70 -14.86 11.70
C GLY A 159 0.65 -15.35 11.17
#